data_AF-A0A377BAS5-F1
#
_entry.id   AF-A0A377BAS5-F1
#
_cell.length_a   1.000
_cell.length_b   1.000
_cell.length_c   1.000
_cell.angle_alpha   90.00
_cell.angle_beta   90.00
_cell.angle_gamma   90.00
#
_symmetry.space_group_name_H-M   'P 1'
#
loop_
_entity.id
_entity.type
_entity.pdbx_description
1 polymer ?
#
loop_
_entity_poly.entity_id
_entity_poly.type
_entity_poly.pdbx_seq_one_letter_code
_entity_poly.pdbx_strand_id
1 'polypeptide(L)'
;MQYALDSLRNGKGKVNLIKHYSSVESIQQHVPLVRDAEFRALLRHPPAGSRVIASKDFGFRFRYFFCRMMANNVSHMSAILYIDNHTLSVRLRIKQSVYGQLNYVVSVYDPNDTNVAVRDTHRTARGFLSLDKFISSGPDAQTWADRYVRNCAIAILPLLPVGVPGAIFAGIASRMPFAPIHPSAMLLIMATGQTQQLITLFKQLPILPEKEIIEIITAQNSVGTPALFLAMMNGHTDNVKIFMQEIQSLVDNHIIHEDNLVKLLQTKSANETPGLYISMLYGFDEIIDIFLNALTTPIAQELLNKNW
;
A
#
# COMPACT_ATOMS: atom_id res chain seq x y z
N MET A 1 11.49 -5.39 -0.31
CA MET A 1 10.55 -4.50 -1.04
C MET A 1 11.07 -4.07 -2.41
N GLN A 2 12.28 -3.51 -2.51
CA GLN A 2 12.89 -3.09 -3.78
C GLN A 2 12.95 -4.15 -4.90
N TYR A 3 13.13 -5.43 -4.54
CA TYR A 3 13.20 -6.55 -5.49
C TYR A 3 11.91 -6.71 -6.33
N ALA A 4 10.74 -6.40 -5.75
CA ALA A 4 9.49 -6.44 -6.50
C ALA A 4 9.50 -5.41 -7.63
N LEU A 5 9.96 -4.18 -7.35
CA LEU A 5 10.06 -3.13 -8.36
C LEU A 5 11.14 -3.43 -9.39
N ASP A 6 12.31 -3.91 -8.95
CA ASP A 6 13.42 -4.28 -9.83
C ASP A 6 13.01 -5.37 -10.83
N SER A 7 12.26 -6.38 -10.37
CA SER A 7 11.74 -7.44 -11.23
C SER A 7 10.82 -6.94 -12.35
N LEU A 8 10.26 -5.72 -12.26
CA LEU A 8 9.37 -5.16 -13.27
C LEU A 8 10.10 -4.35 -14.35
N ARG A 9 11.34 -3.90 -14.10
CA ARG A 9 12.11 -3.09 -15.04
C ARG A 9 12.95 -3.95 -15.99
N ASN A 10 12.58 -3.90 -17.27
CA ASN A 10 13.48 -3.62 -18.38
C ASN A 10 12.66 -3.51 -19.67
N GLY A 11 12.72 -2.36 -20.34
CA GLY A 11 12.03 -2.07 -21.61
C GLY A 11 12.40 -2.98 -22.79
N LYS A 12 13.06 -4.13 -22.54
CA LYS A 12 13.47 -5.13 -23.52
C LYS A 12 13.20 -6.60 -23.13
N GLY A 13 12.51 -6.90 -22.02
CA GLY A 13 12.13 -8.30 -21.74
C GLY A 13 11.90 -8.69 -20.28
N LYS A 14 11.56 -9.97 -20.07
CA LYS A 14 11.39 -10.56 -18.74
C LYS A 14 12.74 -10.55 -18.00
N VAL A 15 12.79 -9.97 -16.80
CA VAL A 15 13.90 -10.24 -15.84
C VAL A 15 13.99 -11.74 -15.62
N ASN A 16 15.20 -12.30 -15.79
CA ASN A 16 15.47 -13.69 -15.50
C ASN A 16 15.60 -13.86 -13.98
N LEU A 17 14.47 -14.19 -13.35
CA LEU A 17 14.38 -14.24 -11.89
C LEU A 17 15.32 -15.28 -11.28
N ILE A 18 15.48 -16.43 -11.94
CA ILE A 18 16.40 -17.48 -11.49
C ILE A 18 17.83 -16.97 -11.52
N LYS A 19 18.27 -16.34 -12.62
CA LYS A 19 19.64 -15.82 -12.74
C LYS A 19 19.97 -14.76 -11.68
N HIS A 20 19.02 -13.89 -11.35
CA HIS A 20 19.29 -12.70 -10.55
C HIS A 20 18.91 -12.81 -9.07
N TYR A 21 18.03 -13.75 -8.72
CA TYR A 21 17.53 -13.92 -7.34
C TYR A 21 17.73 -15.34 -6.80
N SER A 22 18.65 -16.14 -7.36
CA SER A 22 18.96 -17.49 -6.85
C SER A 22 19.97 -17.53 -5.70
N SER A 23 20.77 -16.47 -5.48
CA SER A 23 21.76 -16.41 -4.41
C SER A 23 21.97 -14.98 -3.90
N VAL A 24 22.51 -14.84 -2.69
CA VAL A 24 22.81 -13.54 -2.07
C VAL A 24 23.78 -12.72 -2.94
N GLU A 25 24.80 -13.36 -3.49
CA GLU A 25 25.81 -12.73 -4.35
C GLU A 25 25.17 -12.21 -5.64
N SER A 26 24.30 -13.01 -6.26
CA SER A 26 23.60 -12.64 -7.49
C SER A 26 22.68 -11.44 -7.27
N ILE A 27 22.02 -11.36 -6.12
CA ILE A 27 21.17 -10.24 -5.72
C ILE A 27 22.03 -8.99 -5.51
N GLN A 28 23.13 -9.08 -4.75
CA GLN A 28 24.03 -7.96 -4.48
C GLN A 28 24.64 -7.37 -5.76
N GLN A 29 24.95 -8.21 -6.75
CA GLN A 29 25.47 -7.75 -8.04
C GLN A 29 24.40 -7.14 -8.95
N HIS A 30 23.13 -7.54 -8.77
CA HIS A 30 22.05 -7.12 -9.66
C HIS A 30 21.31 -5.88 -9.18
N VAL A 31 21.00 -5.79 -7.89
CA VAL A 31 20.05 -4.83 -7.32
C VAL A 31 20.82 -3.59 -6.85
N PRO A 32 20.74 -2.46 -7.58
CA PRO A 32 21.49 -1.28 -7.18
C PRO A 32 20.84 -0.62 -5.96
N LEU A 33 21.66 -0.01 -5.10
CA LEU A 33 21.20 0.75 -3.92
C LEU A 33 20.15 1.83 -4.23
N VAL A 34 20.16 2.36 -5.47
CA VAL A 34 19.17 3.33 -5.92
C VAL A 34 17.73 2.78 -5.94
N ARG A 35 17.54 1.45 -5.95
CA ARG A 35 16.20 0.83 -5.99
C ARG A 35 15.37 1.09 -4.74
N ASP A 36 15.98 1.14 -3.57
CA ASP A 36 15.26 1.51 -2.34
C ASP A 36 14.80 2.97 -2.41
N ALA A 37 15.59 3.86 -3.02
CA ALA A 37 15.17 5.25 -3.24
C ALA A 37 14.02 5.34 -4.26
N GLU A 38 14.09 4.58 -5.37
CA GLU A 38 13.02 4.52 -6.36
C GLU A 38 11.72 3.93 -5.80
N PHE A 39 11.81 2.89 -4.97
CA PHE A 39 10.65 2.31 -4.30
C PHE A 39 10.04 3.27 -3.27
N ARG A 40 10.87 3.99 -2.50
CA ARG A 40 10.38 5.05 -1.63
C ARG A 40 9.71 6.17 -2.43
N ALA A 41 10.29 6.60 -3.55
CA ALA A 41 9.68 7.59 -4.43
C ALA A 41 8.31 7.12 -4.97
N LEU A 42 8.16 5.81 -5.26
CA LEU A 42 6.89 5.23 -5.66
C LEU A 42 5.81 5.35 -4.55
N LEU A 43 6.18 5.15 -3.28
CA LEU A 43 5.24 5.31 -2.16
C LEU A 43 4.95 6.77 -1.81
N ARG A 44 5.92 7.67 -1.98
CA ARG A 44 5.77 9.13 -1.82
C ARG A 44 4.90 9.74 -2.92
N HIS A 45 5.03 9.21 -4.14
CA HIS A 45 4.29 9.66 -5.31
C HIS A 45 3.60 8.48 -6.01
N PRO A 46 2.55 7.90 -5.39
CA PRO A 46 1.82 6.79 -5.96
C PRO A 46 1.30 7.14 -7.35
N PRO A 47 1.47 6.26 -8.36
CA PRO A 47 1.01 6.53 -9.71
C PRO A 47 -0.49 6.75 -9.78
N ALA A 48 -0.93 7.47 -10.82
CA ALA A 48 -2.36 7.64 -11.11
C ALA A 48 -3.07 6.30 -11.14
N GLY A 49 -4.24 6.25 -10.51
CA GLY A 49 -5.00 5.03 -10.34
C GLY A 49 -4.61 4.21 -9.12
N SER A 50 -3.53 4.48 -8.39
CA SER A 50 -3.23 3.77 -7.12
C SER A 50 -4.44 3.76 -6.17
N ARG A 51 -4.67 2.63 -5.50
CA ARG A 51 -5.80 2.49 -4.56
C ARG A 51 -5.57 1.37 -3.54
N VAL A 52 -6.18 1.52 -2.37
CA VAL A 52 -6.33 0.46 -1.37
C VAL A 52 -7.69 -0.19 -1.55
N ILE A 53 -7.74 -1.51 -1.56
CA ILE A 53 -8.98 -2.28 -1.77
C ILE A 53 -8.99 -3.47 -0.82
N ALA A 54 -10.16 -4.09 -0.63
CA ALA A 54 -10.21 -5.38 0.04
C ALA A 54 -9.52 -6.44 -0.84
N SER A 55 -8.80 -7.38 -0.24
CA SER A 55 -8.09 -8.44 -0.96
C SER A 55 -9.03 -9.30 -1.83
N LYS A 56 -10.27 -9.50 -1.38
CA LYS A 56 -11.33 -10.18 -2.14
C LYS A 56 -11.70 -9.47 -3.46
N ASP A 57 -11.42 -8.17 -3.58
CA ASP A 57 -11.70 -7.37 -4.77
C ASP A 57 -10.53 -7.35 -5.77
N PHE A 58 -9.48 -8.13 -5.51
CA PHE A 58 -8.30 -8.29 -6.37
C PHE A 58 -8.68 -8.58 -7.82
N GLY A 59 -9.55 -9.57 -8.04
CA GLY A 59 -10.00 -9.96 -9.36
C GLY A 59 -10.78 -8.86 -10.09
N PHE A 60 -11.68 -8.19 -9.36
CA PHE A 60 -12.46 -7.07 -9.86
C PHE A 60 -11.56 -5.92 -10.33
N ARG A 61 -10.49 -5.65 -9.57
CA ARG A 61 -9.51 -4.64 -9.94
C ARG A 61 -8.82 -4.94 -11.26
N PHE A 62 -8.36 -6.17 -11.45
CA PHE A 62 -7.63 -6.55 -12.66
C PHE A 62 -8.53 -6.60 -13.88
N ARG A 63 -9.78 -7.02 -13.71
CA ARG A 63 -10.81 -6.87 -14.74
C ARG A 63 -10.90 -5.43 -15.23
N TYR A 64 -10.96 -4.47 -14.31
CA TYR A 64 -11.03 -3.06 -14.67
C TYR A 64 -9.78 -2.59 -15.42
N PHE A 65 -8.58 -2.95 -14.93
CA PHE A 65 -7.33 -2.64 -15.62
C PHE A 65 -7.31 -3.19 -17.05
N PHE A 66 -7.68 -4.45 -17.27
CA PHE A 66 -7.76 -5.03 -18.60
C PHE A 66 -8.76 -4.29 -19.51
N CYS A 67 -9.91 -3.87 -18.99
CA CYS A 67 -10.86 -3.07 -19.76
C CYS A 67 -10.25 -1.73 -20.19
N ARG A 68 -9.55 -1.02 -19.30
CA ARG A 68 -8.89 0.25 -19.63
C ARG A 68 -7.73 0.06 -20.60
N MET A 69 -6.94 -1.00 -20.41
CA MET A 69 -5.88 -1.38 -21.31
C MET A 69 -6.41 -1.61 -22.74
N MET A 70 -7.46 -2.40 -22.91
CA MET A 70 -8.07 -2.62 -24.23
C MET A 70 -8.60 -1.32 -24.84
N ALA A 71 -9.34 -0.53 -24.07
CA ALA A 71 -9.92 0.73 -24.55
C ALA A 71 -8.87 1.77 -24.98
N ASN A 72 -7.61 1.60 -24.57
CA ASN A 72 -6.50 2.52 -24.85
C ASN A 72 -5.36 1.84 -25.64
N ASN A 73 -5.62 0.69 -26.27
CA ASN A 73 -4.62 -0.06 -27.06
C ASN A 73 -3.32 -0.40 -26.30
N VAL A 74 -3.41 -0.62 -24.99
CA VAL A 74 -2.27 -1.01 -24.14
C VAL A 74 -2.27 -2.53 -23.99
N SER A 75 -1.23 -3.20 -24.49
CA SER A 75 -1.14 -4.67 -24.45
C SER A 75 -0.55 -5.23 -23.16
N HIS A 76 0.14 -4.41 -22.38
CA HIS A 76 0.77 -4.82 -21.13
C HIS A 76 0.88 -3.67 -20.14
N MET A 77 0.87 -4.00 -18.85
CA MET A 77 1.24 -3.09 -17.77
C MET A 77 1.80 -3.92 -16.61
N SER A 78 2.36 -3.23 -15.63
CA SER A 78 2.75 -3.85 -14.37
C SER A 78 2.02 -3.20 -13.21
N ALA A 79 2.13 -3.78 -12.02
CA ALA A 79 1.70 -3.16 -10.78
C ALA A 79 2.54 -3.70 -9.62
N ILE A 80 2.64 -2.91 -8.56
CA ILE A 80 3.09 -3.38 -7.25
C ILE A 80 1.84 -3.65 -6.41
N LEU A 81 1.80 -4.82 -5.76
CA LEU A 81 0.91 -5.06 -4.62
C LEU A 81 1.71 -4.75 -3.36
N TYR A 82 1.23 -3.83 -2.54
CA TYR A 82 1.79 -3.54 -1.24
C TYR A 82 0.80 -3.99 -0.17
N ILE A 83 1.27 -4.88 0.71
CA ILE A 83 0.45 -5.62 1.68
C ILE A 83 1.22 -5.61 2.99
N ASP A 84 0.71 -4.88 3.99
CA ASP A 84 1.38 -4.74 5.30
C ASP A 84 2.80 -4.13 5.17
N ASN A 85 3.85 -4.95 5.17
CA ASN A 85 5.25 -4.59 4.92
C ASN A 85 5.89 -5.40 3.78
N HIS A 86 5.06 -6.13 3.02
CA HIS A 86 5.43 -7.07 1.98
C HIS A 86 5.02 -6.53 0.60
N THR A 87 5.78 -6.89 -0.43
CA THR A 87 5.54 -6.39 -1.78
C THR A 87 5.62 -7.49 -2.81
N LEU A 88 4.59 -7.59 -3.64
CA LEU A 88 4.56 -8.50 -4.79
C LEU A 88 4.60 -7.67 -6.07
N SER A 89 5.22 -8.24 -7.09
CA SER A 89 5.19 -7.67 -8.42
C SER A 89 4.12 -8.36 -9.27
N VAL A 90 3.41 -7.59 -10.08
CA VAL A 90 2.36 -8.10 -10.95
C VAL A 90 2.61 -7.62 -12.37
N ARG A 91 2.46 -8.53 -13.33
CA ARG A 91 2.45 -8.21 -14.76
C ARG A 91 1.13 -8.63 -15.38
N LEU A 92 0.48 -7.68 -16.05
CA LEU A 92 -0.76 -7.90 -16.79
C LEU A 92 -0.43 -7.86 -18.28
N ARG A 93 -0.95 -8.81 -19.06
CA ARG A 93 -0.80 -8.85 -20.52
C ARG A 93 -2.08 -9.26 -21.21
N ILE A 94 -2.35 -8.62 -22.34
CA ILE A 94 -3.37 -9.00 -23.31
C ILE A 94 -2.63 -9.55 -24.51
N LYS A 95 -2.89 -10.81 -24.85
CA LYS A 95 -2.25 -11.53 -25.95
C LYS A 95 -3.31 -11.98 -26.93
N GLN A 96 -2.99 -11.92 -28.22
CA GLN A 96 -3.83 -12.52 -29.25
C GLN A 96 -3.25 -13.87 -29.65
N SER A 97 -4.11 -14.88 -29.82
CA SER A 97 -3.70 -16.17 -30.38
C SER A 97 -3.52 -16.06 -31.89
N VAL A 98 -2.94 -17.11 -32.50
CA VAL A 98 -2.84 -17.26 -33.96
C VAL A 98 -4.22 -17.18 -34.63
N TYR A 99 -5.28 -17.60 -33.93
CA TYR A 99 -6.67 -17.56 -34.40
C TYR A 99 -7.41 -16.27 -34.03
N GLY A 100 -6.70 -15.20 -33.65
CA GLY A 100 -7.30 -13.92 -33.34
C GLY A 100 -7.96 -13.80 -31.95
N GLN A 101 -7.98 -14.87 -31.14
CA GLN A 101 -8.64 -14.88 -29.85
C GLN A 101 -7.80 -14.19 -28.76
N LEU A 102 -8.44 -13.37 -27.95
CA LEU A 102 -7.78 -12.70 -26.83
C LEU A 102 -7.56 -13.65 -25.64
N ASN A 103 -6.39 -13.50 -25.01
CA ASN A 103 -5.98 -14.15 -23.78
C ASN A 103 -5.48 -13.09 -22.82
N TYR A 104 -6.05 -13.07 -21.62
CA TYR A 104 -5.64 -12.22 -20.52
C TYR A 104 -4.71 -13.02 -19.64
N VAL A 105 -3.58 -12.43 -19.27
CA VAL A 105 -2.52 -13.11 -18.52
C VAL A 105 -2.14 -12.25 -17.34
N VAL A 106 -2.15 -12.85 -16.16
CA VAL A 106 -1.61 -12.28 -14.93
C VAL A 106 -0.41 -13.12 -14.51
N SER A 107 0.68 -12.46 -14.12
CA SER A 107 1.83 -13.11 -13.50
C SER A 107 2.17 -12.35 -12.24
N VAL A 108 2.15 -13.03 -11.10
CA VAL A 108 2.50 -12.47 -9.80
C VAL A 108 3.81 -13.10 -9.36
N TYR A 109 4.72 -12.29 -8.88
CA TYR A 109 6.00 -12.74 -8.36
C TYR A 109 6.21 -12.18 -6.96
N ASP A 110 6.46 -13.09 -6.03
CA ASP A 110 6.81 -12.81 -4.65
C ASP A 110 8.33 -12.98 -4.46
N PRO A 111 9.08 -11.88 -4.35
CA PRO A 111 10.53 -11.93 -4.21
C PRO A 111 11.01 -12.38 -2.82
N ASN A 112 10.11 -12.45 -1.83
CA ASN A 112 10.47 -12.85 -0.47
C ASN A 112 10.20 -14.35 -0.24
N ASP A 113 9.46 -15.00 -1.12
CA ASP A 113 9.12 -16.43 -1.03
C ASP A 113 9.87 -17.27 -2.08
N THR A 114 10.04 -16.76 -3.31
CA THR A 114 10.57 -17.56 -4.41
C THR A 114 11.33 -16.75 -5.46
N ASN A 115 11.94 -17.45 -6.42
CA ASN A 115 12.55 -16.88 -7.63
C ASN A 115 11.73 -17.23 -8.91
N VAL A 116 10.49 -17.70 -8.76
CA VAL A 116 9.57 -17.97 -9.88
C VAL A 116 8.27 -17.17 -9.75
N ALA A 117 7.70 -16.78 -10.90
CA ALA A 117 6.40 -16.11 -10.93
C ALA A 117 5.27 -17.13 -11.14
N VAL A 118 4.21 -17.03 -10.34
CA VAL A 118 2.96 -17.77 -10.58
C VAL A 118 2.17 -17.07 -11.68
N ARG A 119 1.78 -17.83 -12.72
CA ARG A 119 1.10 -17.31 -13.89
C ARG A 119 -0.26 -17.96 -14.06
N ASP A 120 -1.26 -17.13 -14.34
CA ASP A 120 -2.61 -17.57 -14.71
C ASP A 120 -3.04 -16.95 -16.04
N THR A 121 -3.91 -17.64 -16.78
CA THR A 121 -4.35 -17.20 -18.11
C THR A 121 -5.82 -17.54 -18.34
N HIS A 122 -6.60 -16.57 -18.80
CA HIS A 122 -8.03 -16.71 -19.05
C HIS A 122 -8.44 -16.13 -20.40
N ARG A 123 -9.55 -16.64 -20.95
CA ARG A 123 -10.19 -16.11 -22.16
C ARG A 123 -10.94 -14.80 -21.92
N THR A 124 -11.28 -14.52 -20.66
CA THR A 124 -11.99 -13.30 -20.27
C THR A 124 -11.24 -12.60 -19.13
N ALA A 125 -11.35 -11.27 -19.08
CA ALA A 125 -10.77 -10.47 -18.00
C ALA A 125 -11.41 -10.75 -16.62
N ARG A 126 -12.52 -11.50 -16.56
CA ARG A 126 -13.24 -11.85 -15.32
C ARG A 126 -12.71 -13.10 -14.64
N GLY A 127 -11.80 -13.85 -15.28
CA GLY A 127 -11.34 -15.15 -14.75
C GLY A 127 -10.38 -15.08 -13.57
N PHE A 128 -9.81 -13.90 -13.29
CA PHE A 128 -8.98 -13.68 -12.11
C PHE A 128 -9.90 -13.29 -10.95
N LEU A 129 -10.06 -14.16 -9.95
CA LEU A 129 -11.00 -13.94 -8.84
C LEU A 129 -10.27 -13.55 -7.55
N SER A 130 -9.33 -14.40 -7.09
CA SER A 130 -8.62 -14.21 -5.81
C SER A 130 -7.11 -14.08 -6.01
N LEU A 131 -6.48 -13.35 -5.09
CA LEU A 131 -5.03 -13.29 -4.93
C LEU A 131 -4.46 -14.63 -4.42
N ASP A 132 -5.23 -15.43 -3.69
CA ASP A 132 -4.78 -16.70 -3.09
C ASP A 132 -4.18 -17.67 -4.11
N LYS A 133 -4.71 -17.66 -5.35
CA LYS A 133 -4.21 -18.50 -6.45
C LYS A 133 -2.74 -18.21 -6.80
N PHE A 134 -2.23 -17.05 -6.41
CA PHE A 134 -0.88 -16.59 -6.71
C PHE A 134 0.07 -16.66 -5.52
N ILE A 135 -0.43 -17.01 -4.33
CA ILE A 135 0.39 -17.19 -3.13
C ILE A 135 0.86 -18.64 -3.07
N SER A 136 2.10 -18.83 -2.63
CA SER A 136 2.69 -20.16 -2.42
C SER A 136 1.89 -21.00 -1.42
N SER A 137 1.82 -22.30 -1.66
CA SER A 137 1.17 -23.26 -0.77
C SER A 137 2.06 -23.70 0.39
N GLY A 138 3.27 -23.14 0.51
CA GLY A 138 4.17 -23.40 1.64
C GLY A 138 3.58 -22.95 2.98
N PRO A 139 3.90 -23.62 4.11
CA PRO A 139 3.33 -23.31 5.43
C PRO A 139 3.50 -21.84 5.86
N ASP A 140 4.69 -21.27 5.63
CA ASP A 140 5.00 -19.89 6.00
C ASP A 140 4.19 -18.89 5.15
N ALA A 141 4.10 -19.14 3.84
CA ALA A 141 3.32 -18.32 2.92
C ALA A 141 1.82 -18.37 3.24
N GLN A 142 1.28 -19.54 3.64
CA GLN A 142 -0.11 -19.65 4.08
C GLN A 142 -0.35 -18.92 5.41
N THR A 143 0.55 -19.06 6.38
CA THR A 143 0.46 -18.34 7.66
C THR A 143 0.47 -16.82 7.45
N TRP A 144 1.35 -16.35 6.57
CA TRP A 144 1.38 -14.93 6.17
C TRP A 144 0.09 -14.52 5.46
N ALA A 145 -0.42 -15.32 4.52
CA ALA A 145 -1.64 -15.03 3.79
C ALA A 145 -2.86 -14.94 4.70
N ASP A 146 -3.01 -15.87 5.63
CA ASP A 146 -4.12 -15.91 6.57
C ASP A 146 -4.12 -14.68 7.49
N ARG A 147 -2.94 -14.17 7.85
CA ARG A 147 -2.81 -13.02 8.74
C ARG A 147 -2.91 -11.67 8.03
N TYR A 148 -2.34 -11.54 6.84
CA TYR A 148 -2.14 -10.22 6.21
C TYR A 148 -2.79 -10.06 4.84
N VAL A 149 -3.29 -11.14 4.22
CA VAL A 149 -3.94 -11.10 2.91
C VAL A 149 -5.42 -11.40 3.01
N ARG A 150 -5.81 -12.55 3.53
CA ARG A 150 -7.20 -12.97 3.61
C ARG A 150 -7.96 -12.03 4.53
N ASN A 151 -9.12 -11.56 4.06
CA ASN A 151 -9.96 -10.59 4.76
C ASN A 151 -9.28 -9.25 5.12
N CYS A 152 -8.13 -8.95 4.53
CA CYS A 152 -7.39 -7.70 4.73
C CYS A 152 -7.56 -6.74 3.54
N ALA A 153 -6.93 -5.57 3.64
CA ALA A 153 -6.73 -4.65 2.54
C ALA A 153 -5.40 -4.90 1.82
N ILE A 154 -5.35 -4.53 0.55
CA ILE A 154 -4.15 -4.51 -0.29
C ILE A 154 -4.07 -3.18 -1.04
N ALA A 155 -2.87 -2.63 -1.22
CA ALA A 155 -2.63 -1.46 -2.06
C ALA A 155 -2.13 -1.92 -3.43
N ILE A 156 -2.69 -1.35 -4.50
CA ILE A 156 -2.30 -1.68 -5.87
C ILE A 156 -1.81 -0.41 -6.55
N LEU A 157 -0.51 -0.36 -6.82
CA LEU A 157 0.16 0.78 -7.45
C LEU A 157 0.45 0.41 -8.92
N PRO A 158 -0.36 0.89 -9.89
CA PRO A 158 -0.19 0.53 -11.29
C PRO A 158 1.02 1.22 -11.90
N LEU A 159 1.77 0.48 -12.71
CA LEU A 159 2.93 0.95 -13.45
C LEU A 159 2.67 0.78 -14.94
N LEU A 160 2.34 1.89 -15.59
CA LEU A 160 2.07 1.92 -17.03
C LEU A 160 3.37 1.87 -17.84
N PRO A 161 3.33 1.34 -19.08
CA PRO A 161 4.44 1.48 -20.01
C PRO A 161 4.78 2.95 -20.25
N VAL A 162 6.06 3.21 -20.57
CA VAL A 162 6.54 4.55 -20.94
C VAL A 162 5.70 5.10 -22.09
N GLY A 163 5.28 6.36 -21.97
CA GLY A 163 4.45 7.05 -22.97
C GLY A 163 2.95 6.81 -22.85
N VAL A 164 2.48 5.90 -21.99
CA VAL A 164 1.05 5.71 -21.74
C VAL A 164 0.61 6.64 -20.60
N PRO A 165 -0.37 7.55 -20.83
CA PRO A 165 -0.77 8.52 -19.82
C PRO A 165 -1.57 7.87 -18.68
N GLY A 166 -1.38 8.35 -17.45
CA GLY A 166 -2.15 7.93 -16.27
C GLY A 166 -3.67 8.17 -16.40
N ALA A 167 -4.08 9.05 -17.32
CA ALA A 167 -5.48 9.33 -17.63
C ALA A 167 -6.27 8.08 -18.10
N ILE A 168 -5.58 7.01 -18.53
CA ILE A 168 -6.25 5.72 -18.77
C ILE A 168 -6.86 5.11 -17.50
N PHE A 169 -6.68 5.69 -16.32
CA PHE A 169 -7.37 5.31 -15.09
C PHE A 169 -8.40 6.35 -14.60
N ALA A 170 -8.68 7.40 -15.37
CA ALA A 170 -9.68 8.42 -15.00
C ALA A 170 -11.05 7.78 -14.68
N GLY A 171 -11.65 8.13 -13.54
CA GLY A 171 -12.93 7.54 -13.10
C GLY A 171 -12.84 6.10 -12.56
N ILE A 172 -11.62 5.55 -12.34
CA ILE A 172 -11.48 4.27 -11.63
C ILE A 172 -11.98 4.35 -10.19
N ALA A 173 -11.77 5.51 -9.53
CA ALA A 173 -12.10 5.71 -8.13
C ALA A 173 -13.59 5.59 -7.83
N SER A 174 -14.46 6.00 -8.77
CA SER A 174 -15.93 5.96 -8.59
C SER A 174 -16.56 4.61 -8.88
N ARG A 175 -15.81 3.67 -9.49
CA ARG A 175 -16.32 2.34 -9.87
C ARG A 175 -15.78 1.22 -9.00
N MET A 176 -14.81 1.51 -8.14
CA MET A 176 -14.22 0.54 -7.23
C MET A 176 -14.93 0.59 -5.89
N PRO A 177 -15.11 -0.55 -5.22
CA PRO A 177 -15.44 -0.58 -3.80
C PRO A 177 -14.50 0.34 -3.00
N PHE A 178 -15.03 0.91 -1.92
CA PHE A 178 -14.22 1.63 -0.95
C PHE A 178 -13.27 0.64 -0.24
N ALA A 179 -12.18 1.19 0.32
CA ALA A 179 -11.32 0.39 1.17
C ALA A 179 -12.14 -0.19 2.33
N PRO A 180 -11.85 -1.42 2.78
CA PRO A 180 -12.57 -2.01 3.91
C PRO A 180 -12.28 -1.22 5.19
N ILE A 181 -13.24 -1.19 6.12
CA ILE A 181 -13.02 -0.68 7.48
C ILE A 181 -12.19 -1.74 8.21
N HIS A 182 -10.87 -1.60 8.19
CA HIS A 182 -9.94 -2.60 8.72
C HIS A 182 -8.58 -1.96 9.05
N PRO A 183 -7.84 -2.43 10.08
CA PRO A 183 -6.52 -1.90 10.42
C PRO A 183 -5.53 -1.87 9.24
N SER A 184 -5.48 -2.92 8.42
CA SER A 184 -4.61 -2.94 7.23
C SER A 184 -5.01 -1.92 6.15
N ALA A 185 -6.29 -1.50 6.10
CA ALA A 185 -6.67 -0.41 5.21
C ALA A 185 -6.11 0.93 5.70
N MET A 186 -6.19 1.22 7.00
CA MET A 186 -5.60 2.42 7.59
C MET A 186 -4.09 2.48 7.30
N LEU A 187 -3.37 1.39 7.57
CA LEU A 187 -1.92 1.27 7.29
C LEU A 187 -1.59 1.61 5.85
N LEU A 188 -2.26 0.96 4.90
CA LEU A 188 -1.96 1.11 3.48
C LEU A 188 -2.40 2.47 2.94
N ILE A 189 -3.52 3.01 3.40
CA ILE A 189 -4.01 4.35 3.02
C ILE A 189 -3.02 5.41 3.47
N MET A 190 -2.52 5.31 4.71
CA MET A 190 -1.54 6.23 5.28
C MET A 190 -0.19 6.11 4.56
N ALA A 191 0.29 4.88 4.32
CA ALA A 191 1.55 4.65 3.64
C ALA A 191 1.56 5.11 2.16
N THR A 192 0.41 5.09 1.50
CA THR A 192 0.26 5.41 0.06
C THR A 192 -0.49 6.73 -0.19
N GLY A 193 -0.65 7.60 0.81
CA GLY A 193 -1.19 8.95 0.59
C GLY A 193 -2.62 9.00 0.05
N GLN A 194 -3.48 8.05 0.42
CA GLN A 194 -4.81 7.93 -0.17
C GLN A 194 -5.87 8.78 0.53
N THR A 195 -5.71 10.10 0.45
CA THR A 195 -6.48 11.12 1.19
C THR A 195 -7.99 10.93 1.11
N GLN A 196 -8.56 10.73 -0.08
CA GLN A 196 -10.01 10.56 -0.21
C GLN A 196 -10.52 9.26 0.47
N GLN A 197 -9.70 8.20 0.49
CA GLN A 197 -10.03 6.97 1.19
C GLN A 197 -9.89 7.14 2.70
N LEU A 198 -8.91 7.92 3.17
CA LEU A 198 -8.75 8.28 4.57
C LEU A 198 -9.98 9.03 5.10
N ILE A 199 -10.42 10.08 4.40
CA ILE A 199 -11.62 10.85 4.74
C ILE A 199 -12.86 9.95 4.79
N THR A 200 -12.99 9.03 3.82
CA THR A 200 -14.15 8.12 3.79
C THR A 200 -14.13 7.14 4.96
N LEU A 201 -12.95 6.63 5.31
CA LEU A 201 -12.76 5.71 6.43
C LEU A 201 -13.09 6.42 7.76
N PHE A 202 -12.58 7.64 7.99
CA PHE A 202 -12.87 8.39 9.22
C PHE A 202 -14.36 8.71 9.39
N LYS A 203 -15.08 9.02 8.31
CA LYS A 203 -16.55 9.20 8.35
C LYS A 203 -17.31 7.97 8.84
N GLN A 204 -16.71 6.78 8.71
CA GLN A 204 -17.31 5.52 9.13
C GLN A 204 -16.89 5.09 10.53
N LEU A 205 -15.76 5.58 11.07
CA LEU A 205 -15.29 5.13 12.39
C LEU A 205 -16.27 5.38 13.54
N PRO A 206 -16.94 6.55 13.65
CA PRO A 206 -17.86 6.82 14.78
C PRO A 206 -19.03 5.85 14.93
N ILE A 207 -19.32 5.02 13.92
CA ILE A 207 -20.40 4.03 13.98
C ILE A 207 -19.97 2.72 14.65
N LEU A 208 -18.67 2.53 14.86
CA LEU A 208 -18.07 1.31 15.39
C LEU A 208 -17.95 1.38 16.93
N PRO A 209 -17.83 0.24 17.62
CA PRO A 209 -17.42 0.21 19.01
C PRO A 209 -16.05 0.86 19.21
N GLU A 210 -15.85 1.58 20.34
CA GLU A 210 -14.60 2.27 20.68
C GLU A 210 -13.37 1.38 20.51
N LYS A 211 -13.44 0.12 20.94
CA LYS A 211 -12.35 -0.85 20.80
C LYS A 211 -11.91 -1.04 19.34
N GLU A 212 -12.86 -1.17 18.42
CA GLU A 212 -12.57 -1.33 16.99
C GLU A 212 -11.99 -0.05 16.39
N ILE A 213 -12.48 1.12 16.83
CA ILE A 213 -11.91 2.41 16.44
C ILE A 213 -10.44 2.48 16.87
N ILE A 214 -10.13 2.15 18.12
CA ILE A 214 -8.78 2.15 18.67
C ILE A 214 -7.88 1.17 17.89
N GLU A 215 -8.35 -0.04 17.60
CA GLU A 215 -7.60 -1.02 16.79
C GLU A 215 -7.25 -0.49 15.40
N ILE A 216 -8.14 0.29 14.77
CA ILE A 216 -7.92 0.86 13.43
C ILE A 216 -6.97 2.06 13.49
N ILE A 217 -7.18 3.01 14.39
CA ILE A 217 -6.36 4.23 14.46
C ILE A 217 -4.95 3.95 14.99
N THR A 218 -4.78 2.92 15.83
CA THR A 218 -3.46 2.50 16.34
C THR A 218 -2.80 1.40 15.51
N ALA A 219 -3.33 1.10 14.32
CA ALA A 219 -2.85 0.03 13.47
C ALA A 219 -1.34 0.12 13.20
N GLN A 220 -0.67 -1.04 13.29
CA GLN A 220 0.75 -1.25 13.03
C GLN A 220 0.94 -2.38 12.04
N ASN A 221 1.99 -2.28 11.21
CA ASN A 221 2.35 -3.38 10.32
C ASN A 221 3.00 -4.55 11.09
N SER A 222 3.32 -5.64 10.40
CA SER A 222 3.93 -6.85 10.99
C SER A 222 5.26 -6.64 11.72
N VAL A 223 5.95 -5.52 11.48
CA VAL A 223 7.19 -5.17 12.19
C VAL A 223 6.97 -4.15 13.31
N GLY A 224 5.73 -3.76 13.61
CA GLY A 224 5.39 -2.83 14.68
C GLY A 224 5.46 -1.35 14.28
N THR A 225 5.51 -1.03 12.98
CA THR A 225 5.51 0.36 12.51
C THR A 225 4.08 0.88 12.33
N PRO A 226 3.66 1.95 13.03
CA PRO A 226 2.31 2.50 12.96
C PRO A 226 1.98 3.20 11.63
N ALA A 227 0.69 3.26 11.31
CA ALA A 227 0.17 3.93 10.11
C ALA A 227 0.58 5.41 10.02
N LEU A 228 0.49 6.15 11.13
CA LEU A 228 0.89 7.57 11.19
C LEU A 228 2.37 7.75 10.84
N PHE A 229 3.25 6.92 11.40
CA PHE A 229 4.68 6.94 11.06
C PHE A 229 4.92 6.71 9.55
N LEU A 230 4.20 5.76 8.93
CA LEU A 230 4.34 5.49 7.49
C LEU A 230 3.94 6.72 6.64
N ALA A 231 2.90 7.45 7.02
CA ALA A 231 2.53 8.70 6.35
C ALA A 231 3.61 9.78 6.50
N MET A 232 4.16 9.94 7.71
CA MET A 232 5.25 10.89 7.98
C MET A 232 6.52 10.55 7.18
N MET A 233 6.94 9.28 7.20
CA MET A 233 8.11 8.79 6.45
C MET A 233 8.00 9.00 4.93
N ASN A 234 6.79 8.92 4.41
CA ASN A 234 6.49 9.08 2.99
C ASN A 234 6.02 10.51 2.63
N GLY A 235 6.05 11.47 3.55
CA GLY A 235 5.75 12.86 3.25
C GLY A 235 4.28 13.12 2.85
N HIS A 236 3.36 12.29 3.32
CA HIS A 236 1.92 12.43 3.00
C HIS A 236 1.25 13.47 3.91
N THR A 237 1.61 14.74 3.75
CA THR A 237 1.19 15.85 4.63
C THR A 237 -0.31 15.93 4.83
N ASP A 238 -1.10 15.85 3.75
CA ASP A 238 -2.57 15.90 3.83
C ASP A 238 -3.13 14.77 4.71
N ASN A 239 -2.58 13.56 4.57
CA ASN A 239 -3.01 12.43 5.38
C ASN A 239 -2.63 12.63 6.86
N VAL A 240 -1.43 13.13 7.15
CA VAL A 240 -1.01 13.45 8.52
C VAL A 240 -1.95 14.49 9.13
N LYS A 241 -2.22 15.58 8.40
CA LYS A 241 -3.11 16.66 8.84
C LYS A 241 -4.52 16.15 9.16
N ILE A 242 -5.14 15.45 8.21
CA ILE A 242 -6.49 14.90 8.37
C ILE A 242 -6.51 13.90 9.52
N PHE A 243 -5.54 13.00 9.59
CA PHE A 243 -5.47 12.03 10.67
C PHE A 243 -5.43 12.72 12.03
N MET A 244 -4.55 13.70 12.23
CA MET A 244 -4.46 14.43 13.51
C MET A 244 -5.76 15.17 13.87
N GLN A 245 -6.39 15.82 12.88
CA GLN A 245 -7.65 16.55 13.10
C GLN A 245 -8.81 15.62 13.45
N GLU A 246 -8.92 14.48 12.76
CA GLU A 246 -9.99 13.50 13.01
C GLU A 246 -9.79 12.80 14.36
N ILE A 247 -8.55 12.50 14.77
CA ILE A 247 -8.28 11.96 16.10
C ILE A 247 -8.68 12.96 17.20
N GLN A 248 -8.32 14.24 17.04
CA GLN A 248 -8.74 15.28 17.98
C GLN A 248 -10.27 15.35 18.07
N SER A 249 -10.96 15.31 16.92
CA SER A 249 -12.43 15.27 16.86
C SER A 249 -13.02 14.06 17.60
N LEU A 250 -12.42 12.87 17.49
CA LEU A 250 -12.87 11.68 18.22
C LEU A 250 -12.70 11.86 19.75
N VAL A 251 -11.63 12.52 20.20
CA VAL A 251 -11.41 12.85 21.62
C VAL A 251 -12.42 13.90 22.10
N ASP A 252 -12.58 14.99 21.37
CA ASP A 252 -13.48 16.10 21.73
C ASP A 252 -14.95 15.66 21.83
N ASN A 253 -15.33 14.68 21.00
CA ASN A 253 -16.67 14.09 21.03
C ASN A 253 -16.80 12.91 22.02
N HIS A 254 -15.77 12.66 22.85
CA HIS A 254 -15.74 11.57 23.83
C HIS A 254 -15.97 10.17 23.24
N ILE A 255 -15.56 9.96 21.98
CA ILE A 255 -15.63 8.66 21.30
C ILE A 255 -14.45 7.77 21.70
N ILE A 256 -13.28 8.38 21.94
CA ILE A 256 -12.07 7.71 22.45
C ILE A 256 -11.47 8.52 23.60
N HIS A 257 -10.75 7.85 24.50
CA HIS A 257 -10.01 8.52 25.58
C HIS A 257 -8.81 9.34 25.08
N GLU A 258 -8.49 10.44 25.75
CA GLU A 258 -7.41 11.37 25.42
C GLU A 258 -6.00 10.73 25.42
N ASP A 259 -5.79 9.69 26.22
CA ASP A 259 -4.53 8.92 26.22
C ASP A 259 -4.17 8.33 24.85
N ASN A 260 -5.18 8.03 24.02
CA ASN A 260 -4.96 7.53 22.67
C ASN A 260 -4.29 8.58 21.78
N LEU A 261 -4.61 9.87 21.95
CA LEU A 261 -3.96 10.96 21.23
C LEU A 261 -2.48 11.04 21.59
N VAL A 262 -2.15 10.96 22.88
CA VAL A 262 -0.75 10.99 23.36
C VAL A 262 0.05 9.82 22.80
N LYS A 263 -0.53 8.61 22.84
CA LYS A 263 0.13 7.41 22.29
C LYS A 263 0.40 7.54 20.79
N LEU A 264 -0.51 8.15 20.03
CA LEU A 264 -0.33 8.42 18.60
C LEU A 264 0.71 9.51 18.35
N LEU A 265 0.79 10.54 19.19
CA LEU A 265 1.84 11.56 19.17
C LEU A 265 3.24 11.01 19.55
N GLN A 266 3.30 9.82 20.14
CA GLN A 266 4.56 9.10 20.40
C GLN A 266 4.89 8.10 19.28
N THR A 267 4.35 8.28 18.08
CA THR A 267 4.57 7.33 16.97
C THR A 267 6.06 7.14 16.65
N LYS A 268 6.46 5.87 16.59
CA LYS A 268 7.83 5.43 16.34
C LYS A 268 7.86 4.28 15.35
N SER A 269 8.97 4.12 14.66
CA SER A 269 9.25 2.93 13.85
C SER A 269 9.47 1.69 14.74
N ALA A 270 9.53 0.52 14.09
CA ALA A 270 9.99 -0.73 14.70
C ALA A 270 11.34 -0.63 15.43
N ASN A 271 12.21 0.29 14.99
CA ASN A 271 13.54 0.52 15.56
C ASN A 271 13.53 1.70 16.54
N GLU A 272 12.39 2.00 17.15
CA GLU A 272 12.19 3.10 18.11
C GLU A 272 12.50 4.50 17.55
N THR A 273 12.61 4.65 16.22
CA THR A 273 12.91 5.95 15.61
C THR A 273 11.64 6.81 15.61
N PRO A 274 11.64 8.01 16.21
CA PRO A 274 10.44 8.85 16.25
C PRO A 274 10.02 9.37 14.86
N GLY A 275 8.71 9.47 14.62
CA GLY A 275 8.17 10.02 13.37
C GLY A 275 8.58 11.48 13.13
N LEU A 276 8.63 12.29 14.20
CA LEU A 276 9.07 13.69 14.13
C LEU A 276 10.53 13.81 13.65
N TYR A 277 11.42 12.97 14.17
CA TYR A 277 12.82 12.93 13.73
C TYR A 277 12.93 12.58 12.24
N ILE A 278 12.16 11.60 11.76
CA ILE A 278 12.15 11.24 10.35
C ILE A 278 11.63 12.37 9.45
N SER A 279 10.65 13.13 9.92
CA SER A 279 10.12 14.28 9.19
C SER A 279 11.18 15.38 9.05
N MET A 280 11.95 15.64 10.11
CA MET A 280 13.11 16.53 10.08
C MET A 280 14.20 16.02 9.13
N LEU A 281 14.53 14.74 9.20
CA LEU A 281 15.57 14.12 8.37
C LEU A 281 15.26 14.26 6.86
N TYR A 282 13.98 14.18 6.48
CA TYR A 282 13.55 14.33 5.09
C TYR A 282 13.14 15.75 4.70
N GLY A 283 13.16 16.72 5.63
CA GLY A 283 12.80 18.12 5.36
C GLY A 283 11.31 18.31 5.06
N PHE A 284 10.42 17.59 5.75
CA PHE A 284 8.97 17.73 5.61
C PHE A 284 8.42 18.79 6.57
N ASP A 285 8.75 20.06 6.31
CA ASP A 285 8.46 21.19 7.21
C ASP A 285 7.00 21.29 7.63
N GLU A 286 6.05 21.14 6.70
CA GLU A 286 4.62 21.17 7.03
C GLU A 286 4.19 20.04 7.99
N ILE A 287 4.80 18.85 7.88
CA ILE A 287 4.53 17.74 8.80
C ILE A 287 5.07 18.06 10.19
N ILE A 288 6.25 18.69 10.26
CA ILE A 288 6.84 19.16 11.52
C ILE A 288 5.91 20.17 12.18
N ASP A 289 5.42 21.16 11.42
CA ASP A 289 4.49 22.18 11.94
C ASP A 289 3.18 21.58 12.43
N ILE A 290 2.56 20.66 11.66
CA ILE A 290 1.34 19.96 12.08
C ILE A 290 1.57 19.23 13.41
N PHE A 291 2.70 18.54 13.53
CA PHE A 291 3.01 17.74 14.71
C PHE A 291 3.31 18.61 15.94
N LEU A 292 4.09 19.68 15.77
CA LEU A 292 4.38 20.63 16.85
C LEU A 292 3.11 21.33 17.33
N ASN A 293 2.23 21.74 16.42
CA ASN A 293 0.94 22.32 16.78
C ASN A 293 0.07 21.35 17.60
N ALA A 294 0.05 20.07 17.20
CA ALA A 294 -0.68 19.04 17.94
C ALA A 294 -0.11 18.80 19.35
N LEU A 295 1.21 18.93 19.55
CA LEU A 295 1.86 18.84 20.87
C LEU A 295 1.56 20.04 21.76
N THR A 296 1.24 21.20 21.18
CA THR A 296 0.90 22.42 21.94
C THR A 296 -0.57 22.52 22.34
N THR A 297 -1.41 21.54 21.99
CA THR A 297 -2.80 21.54 22.43
C THR A 297 -2.86 21.37 23.95
N PRO A 298 -3.83 22.01 24.65
CA PRO A 298 -3.92 21.93 26.11
C PRO A 298 -3.98 20.49 26.63
N ILE A 299 -4.73 19.62 25.93
CA ILE A 299 -4.85 18.19 26.23
C ILE A 299 -3.49 17.48 26.15
N ALA A 300 -2.75 17.69 25.07
CA ALA A 300 -1.42 17.08 24.90
C ALA A 300 -0.43 17.59 25.97
N GLN A 301 -0.43 18.88 26.28
CA GLN A 301 0.45 19.43 27.31
C GLN A 301 0.11 18.94 28.71
N GLU A 302 -1.18 18.89 29.07
CA GLU A 302 -1.61 18.40 30.38
C GLU A 302 -1.19 16.94 30.59
N LEU A 303 -1.34 16.09 29.58
CA LEU A 303 -1.00 14.67 29.66
C LEU A 303 0.51 14.40 29.58
N LEU A 304 1.25 15.18 28.79
CA LEU A 304 2.72 15.09 28.78
C LEU A 304 3.31 15.49 30.13
N ASN A 305 2.72 16.47 30.81
CA ASN A 305 3.17 16.93 32.13
C ASN A 305 2.80 15.97 33.28
N LYS A 306 1.83 15.06 33.10
CA LYS A 306 1.44 14.04 34.10
C LYS A 306 2.39 12.83 34.15
N ASN A 307 3.26 12.67 33.17
CA ASN A 307 4.14 11.49 33.02
C ASN A 307 5.61 11.75 33.42
N TRP A 308 5.87 12.82 34.18
CA TRP A 308 7.15 13.16 34.82
C TRP A 308 6.93 13.49 36.29
#